data_AF-A0A377GIZ5-F1
#
_entry.id   AF-A0A377GIZ5-F1
#
_cell.length_a   1.000
_cell.length_b   1.000
_cell.length_c   1.000
_cell.angle_alpha   90.00
_cell.angle_beta   90.00
_cell.angle_gamma   90.00
#
_symmetry.space_group_name_H-M   'P 1'
#
loop_
_entity.id
_entity.type
_entity.pdbx_description
1 polymer ?
#
loop_
_entity_poly.entity_id
_entity_poly.type
_entity_poly.pdbx_seq_one_letter_code
_entity_poly.pdbx_strand_id
1 'polypeptide(L)'
;MSRVPILFSNLPNEILEIICSSLNVKEERNLGLLFQNVEHLRKKNMMTQLTQVLNSSEAAMFHHLLRCIIENEKTGLAILQNEHCKNILITQKPKSLPHWILSIGECQPHLLEFIMEDEDYRNSLTKVETDYLITNYEKLLSPGLSAKINEELTHKKDFHFEEVLFDEDEEKEINPFGPLP
;
A
#
# COMPACT_ATOMS: atom_id res chain seq x y z
N MET A 1 -37.56 12.74 -10.07
CA MET A 1 -37.53 11.27 -9.89
C MET A 1 -36.77 10.67 -11.05
N SER A 2 -35.47 10.40 -10.85
CA SER A 2 -34.61 9.86 -11.91
C SER A 2 -34.87 8.36 -12.03
N ARG A 3 -35.45 7.92 -13.14
CA ARG A 3 -35.58 6.50 -13.48
C ARG A 3 -34.26 6.04 -14.10
N VAL A 4 -33.39 5.45 -13.28
CA VAL A 4 -32.22 4.67 -13.72
C VAL A 4 -32.61 3.18 -13.67
N PRO A 5 -32.22 2.35 -14.66
CA PRO A 5 -32.98 1.17 -15.02
C PRO A 5 -32.70 -0.05 -14.14
N ILE A 6 -33.76 -0.84 -13.95
CA ILE A 6 -33.89 -2.18 -13.33
C ILE A 6 -32.90 -3.23 -13.93
N LEU A 7 -32.08 -2.85 -14.91
CA LEU A 7 -31.25 -3.74 -15.71
C LEU A 7 -30.16 -4.47 -14.89
N PHE A 8 -29.61 -3.84 -13.85
CA PHE A 8 -28.44 -4.36 -13.14
C PHE A 8 -28.76 -5.07 -11.81
N SER A 9 -29.94 -4.85 -11.24
CA SER A 9 -30.36 -5.48 -9.98
C SER A 9 -30.61 -6.98 -10.10
N ASN A 10 -30.75 -7.49 -11.33
CA ASN A 10 -31.03 -8.89 -11.62
C ASN A 10 -29.83 -9.63 -12.23
N LEU A 11 -28.66 -8.99 -12.31
CA LEU A 11 -27.47 -9.64 -12.86
C LEU A 11 -26.83 -10.56 -11.82
N PRO A 12 -26.33 -11.75 -12.24
CA PRO A 12 -25.48 -12.59 -11.40
C PRO A 12 -24.24 -11.83 -10.93
N ASN A 13 -23.75 -12.16 -9.74
CA ASN A 13 -22.58 -11.52 -9.14
C ASN A 13 -21.34 -11.65 -10.05
N GLU A 14 -21.21 -12.76 -10.77
CA GLU A 14 -20.10 -13.01 -11.69
C GLU A 14 -20.07 -11.99 -12.84
N ILE A 15 -21.25 -11.58 -13.34
CA ILE A 15 -21.37 -10.57 -14.39
C ILE A 15 -21.10 -9.18 -13.82
N LEU A 16 -21.59 -8.91 -12.60
CA LEU A 16 -21.29 -7.67 -11.89
C LEU A 16 -19.78 -7.55 -11.63
N GLU A 17 -19.07 -8.62 -11.26
CA GLU A 17 -17.62 -8.62 -11.07
C GLU A 17 -16.84 -8.31 -12.35
N ILE A 18 -17.28 -8.84 -13.49
CA ILE A 18 -16.69 -8.53 -14.79
C ILE A 18 -16.89 -7.05 -15.12
N ILE A 19 -18.09 -6.53 -14.90
CA ILE A 19 -18.40 -5.11 -15.10
C ILE A 19 -17.54 -4.24 -14.18
N CYS A 20 -17.43 -4.57 -12.89
CA CYS A 20 -16.58 -3.87 -11.92
C CYS A 20 -15.12 -3.89 -12.34
N SER A 21 -14.61 -5.06 -12.74
CA SER A 21 -13.22 -5.22 -13.16
C SER A 21 -12.88 -4.47 -14.46
N SER A 22 -13.90 -4.03 -15.20
CA SER A 22 -13.77 -3.31 -16.46
C SER A 22 -13.98 -1.80 -16.31
N LEU A 23 -14.47 -1.34 -15.16
CA LEU A 23 -14.70 0.08 -14.87
C LEU A 23 -13.48 0.65 -14.14
N ASN A 24 -13.05 1.84 -14.54
CA ASN A 24 -12.00 2.55 -13.83
C ASN A 24 -12.57 3.26 -12.59
N VAL A 25 -11.76 3.48 -11.55
CA VAL A 25 -12.16 4.07 -10.25
C VAL A 25 -12.97 5.38 -10.38
N LYS A 26 -12.69 6.18 -11.41
CA LYS A 26 -13.41 7.44 -11.71
C LYS A 26 -14.79 7.23 -12.33
N GLU A 27 -14.99 6.16 -13.09
CA GLU A 27 -16.24 5.85 -13.80
C GLU A 27 -17.28 5.22 -12.86
N GLU A 28 -16.83 4.57 -11.78
CA GLU A 28 -17.67 3.96 -10.76
C GLU A 28 -18.57 4.99 -10.04
N ARG A 29 -18.07 6.20 -9.76
CA ARG A 29 -18.80 7.24 -9.00
C ARG A 29 -20.10 7.73 -9.66
N ASN A 30 -20.31 7.47 -10.94
CA ASN A 30 -21.44 8.01 -11.72
C ASN A 30 -22.67 7.08 -11.80
N LEU A 31 -22.63 5.87 -11.22
CA LEU A 31 -23.62 4.80 -11.51
C LEU A 31 -24.68 4.51 -10.43
N GLY A 32 -24.82 5.32 -9.37
CA GLY A 32 -26.00 5.29 -8.49
C GLY A 32 -26.32 3.93 -7.82
N LEU A 33 -27.47 3.30 -8.09
CA LEU A 33 -27.85 1.98 -7.51
C LEU A 33 -26.92 0.84 -7.92
N LEU A 34 -26.34 0.93 -9.13
CA LEU A 34 -25.27 0.04 -9.58
C LEU A 34 -24.09 0.14 -8.61
N PHE A 35 -23.74 1.36 -8.19
CA PHE A 35 -22.68 1.60 -7.22
C PHE A 35 -22.92 0.89 -5.89
N GLN A 36 -24.14 0.84 -5.36
CA GLN A 36 -24.39 0.16 -4.08
C GLN A 36 -24.18 -1.36 -4.16
N ASN A 37 -24.68 -2.01 -5.21
CA ASN A 37 -24.49 -3.45 -5.42
C ASN A 37 -23.04 -3.79 -5.76
N VAL A 38 -22.43 -2.98 -6.62
CA VAL A 38 -21.01 -3.05 -7.00
C VAL A 38 -20.12 -2.86 -5.77
N GLU A 39 -20.40 -1.87 -4.93
CA GLU A 39 -19.65 -1.58 -3.72
C GLU A 39 -19.79 -2.70 -2.69
N HIS A 40 -20.99 -3.26 -2.52
CA HIS A 40 -21.20 -4.42 -1.65
C HIS A 40 -20.42 -5.64 -2.14
N LEU A 41 -20.47 -5.92 -3.44
CA LEU A 41 -19.73 -7.03 -4.05
C LEU A 41 -18.21 -6.81 -3.95
N ARG A 42 -17.75 -5.59 -4.21
CA ARG A 42 -16.35 -5.17 -4.03
C ARG A 42 -15.89 -5.40 -2.59
N LYS A 43 -16.67 -4.94 -1.60
CA LYS A 43 -16.39 -5.15 -0.17
C LYS A 43 -16.31 -6.63 0.18
N LYS A 44 -17.23 -7.45 -0.35
CA LYS A 44 -17.21 -8.90 -0.15
C LYS A 44 -15.96 -9.55 -0.74
N ASN A 45 -15.57 -9.16 -1.95
CA ASN A 45 -14.38 -9.71 -2.61
C ASN A 45 -13.08 -9.31 -1.92
N MET A 46 -12.97 -8.04 -1.53
CA MET A 46 -11.87 -7.58 -0.69
C MET A 46 -11.78 -8.35 0.63
N MET A 47 -12.90 -8.55 1.32
CA MET A 47 -12.92 -9.30 2.58
C MET A 47 -12.51 -10.77 2.37
N THR A 48 -12.89 -11.36 1.24
CA THR A 48 -12.49 -12.73 0.87
C THR A 48 -10.98 -12.81 0.64
N GLN A 49 -10.40 -11.88 -0.12
CA GLN A 49 -8.96 -11.77 -0.34
C GLN A 49 -8.20 -11.56 0.98
N LEU A 50 -8.67 -10.64 1.82
CA LEU A 50 -8.09 -10.36 3.13
C LEU A 50 -8.11 -11.58 4.04
N THR A 51 -9.21 -12.33 4.05
CA THR A 51 -9.32 -13.55 4.86
C THR A 51 -8.30 -14.60 4.44
N GLN A 52 -8.02 -14.74 3.13
CA GLN A 52 -6.99 -15.66 2.64
C GLN A 52 -5.58 -15.23 3.08
N VAL A 53 -5.27 -13.95 2.98
CA VAL A 53 -3.99 -13.36 3.39
C VAL A 53 -3.78 -13.50 4.91
N LEU A 54 -4.79 -13.13 5.72
CA LEU A 54 -4.69 -13.11 7.17
C LEU A 54 -4.72 -14.51 7.81
N ASN A 55 -5.28 -15.51 7.13
CA ASN A 55 -5.23 -16.91 7.58
C ASN A 55 -3.90 -17.61 7.26
N SER A 56 -2.97 -16.92 6.59
CA SER A 56 -1.62 -17.44 6.36
C SER A 56 -0.85 -17.55 7.67
N SER A 57 -0.22 -18.69 7.93
CA SER A 57 0.56 -18.95 9.16
C SER A 57 1.97 -18.35 9.11
N GLU A 58 2.18 -17.26 8.36
CA GLU A 58 3.51 -16.67 8.17
C GLU A 58 3.95 -15.91 9.43
N ALA A 59 5.15 -16.23 9.91
CA ALA A 59 5.72 -15.65 11.14
C ALA A 59 6.02 -14.14 11.01
N ALA A 60 6.15 -13.63 9.79
CA ALA A 60 6.45 -12.22 9.52
C ALA A 60 5.33 -11.57 8.68
N MET A 61 4.25 -11.18 9.37
CA MET A 61 3.06 -10.60 8.74
C MET A 61 3.37 -9.39 7.85
N PHE A 62 4.29 -8.51 8.24
CA PHE A 62 4.68 -7.37 7.40
C PHE A 62 5.17 -7.81 6.01
N HIS A 63 6.12 -8.75 5.96
CA HIS A 63 6.68 -9.24 4.69
C HIS A 63 5.63 -9.99 3.86
N HIS A 64 4.75 -10.74 4.54
CA HIS A 64 3.62 -11.40 3.89
C HIS A 64 2.70 -10.39 3.19
N LEU A 65 2.28 -9.36 3.91
CA LEU A 65 1.42 -8.30 3.38
C LEU A 65 2.10 -7.58 2.21
N LEU A 66 3.37 -7.21 2.35
CA LEU A 66 4.11 -6.53 1.30
C LEU A 66 4.24 -7.39 0.03
N ARG A 67 4.52 -8.69 0.17
CA ARG A 67 4.56 -9.63 -0.95
C ARG A 67 3.21 -9.69 -1.66
N CYS A 68 2.12 -9.85 -0.91
CA CYS A 68 0.77 -9.90 -1.45
C CYS A 68 0.38 -8.59 -2.18
N ILE A 69 0.83 -7.43 -1.69
CA ILE A 69 0.63 -6.15 -2.37
C ILE A 69 1.38 -6.14 -3.70
N ILE A 70 2.66 -6.53 -3.70
CA ILE A 70 3.52 -6.51 -4.90
C ILE A 70 3.02 -7.49 -5.96
N GLU A 71 2.53 -8.66 -5.58
CA GLU A 71 2.09 -9.71 -6.50
C GLU A 71 0.74 -9.42 -7.17
N ASN A 72 -0.15 -8.68 -6.52
CA ASN A 72 -1.51 -8.47 -7.02
C ASN A 72 -2.10 -7.13 -6.58
N GLU A 73 -2.39 -6.25 -7.53
CA GLU A 73 -2.95 -4.93 -7.29
C GLU A 73 -4.27 -4.96 -6.49
N LYS A 74 -5.20 -5.88 -6.83
CA LYS A 74 -6.52 -5.95 -6.18
C LYS A 74 -6.40 -6.40 -4.72
N THR A 75 -5.60 -7.43 -4.48
CA THR A 75 -5.26 -7.88 -3.13
C THR A 75 -4.51 -6.79 -2.37
N GLY A 76 -3.60 -6.08 -3.04
CA GLY A 76 -2.86 -4.96 -2.47
C GLY A 76 -3.78 -3.84 -2.01
N LEU A 77 -4.74 -3.43 -2.84
CA LEU A 77 -5.76 -2.46 -2.46
C LEU A 77 -6.61 -2.95 -1.28
N ALA A 78 -6.96 -4.24 -1.25
CA ALA A 78 -7.69 -4.83 -0.14
C ALA A 78 -6.90 -4.74 1.18
N ILE A 79 -5.61 -5.06 1.14
CA ILE A 79 -4.67 -4.94 2.26
C ILE A 79 -4.55 -3.48 2.71
N LEU A 80 -4.29 -2.56 1.79
CA LEU A 80 -4.06 -1.15 2.11
C LEU A 80 -5.29 -0.45 2.71
N GLN A 81 -6.51 -0.87 2.32
CA GLN A 81 -7.79 -0.37 2.86
C GLN A 81 -8.17 -0.97 4.22
N ASN A 82 -7.50 -2.05 4.66
CA ASN A 82 -7.84 -2.71 5.92
C ASN A 82 -7.06 -2.09 7.09
N GLU A 83 -7.78 -1.54 8.06
CA GLU A 83 -7.16 -0.88 9.23
C GLU A 83 -6.19 -1.77 10.02
N HIS A 84 -6.48 -3.06 10.16
CA HIS A 84 -5.56 -3.97 10.84
C HIS A 84 -4.25 -4.16 10.05
N CYS A 85 -4.36 -4.35 8.73
CA CYS A 85 -3.19 -4.47 7.84
C CYS A 85 -2.41 -3.16 7.76
N LYS A 86 -3.08 -2.01 7.67
CA LYS A 86 -2.47 -0.67 7.72
C LYS A 86 -1.63 -0.50 8.97
N ASN A 87 -2.18 -0.84 10.14
CA ASN A 87 -1.46 -0.77 11.40
C ASN A 87 -0.20 -1.64 11.39
N ILE A 88 -0.24 -2.85 10.83
CA ILE A 88 0.95 -3.70 10.68
C ILE A 88 1.97 -3.03 9.76
N LEU A 89 1.55 -2.54 8.59
CA LEU A 89 2.44 -1.90 7.60
C LEU A 89 3.13 -0.64 8.14
N ILE A 90 2.45 0.14 8.98
CA ILE A 90 3.01 1.37 9.55
C ILE A 90 3.86 1.08 10.78
N THR A 91 3.37 0.26 11.72
CA THR A 91 3.99 0.11 13.05
C THR A 91 4.99 -1.03 13.16
N GLN A 92 4.88 -2.06 12.32
CA GLN A 92 5.74 -3.24 12.36
C GLN A 92 6.75 -3.29 11.20
N LYS A 93 7.01 -2.13 10.55
CA LYS A 93 7.99 -2.07 9.48
C LYS A 93 9.39 -2.45 9.99
N PRO A 94 10.08 -3.40 9.34
CA PRO A 94 11.41 -3.80 9.76
C PRO A 94 12.43 -2.70 9.46
N LYS A 95 13.44 -2.55 10.33
CA LYS A 95 14.51 -1.56 10.17
C LYS A 95 15.31 -1.74 8.87
N SER A 96 15.36 -2.96 8.35
CA SER A 96 16.02 -3.32 7.09
C SER A 96 15.24 -2.91 5.84
N LEU A 97 13.97 -2.54 5.97
CA LEU A 97 13.14 -2.07 4.85
C LEU A 97 12.37 -0.80 5.23
N PRO A 98 13.08 0.31 5.52
CA PRO A 98 12.44 1.55 5.96
C PRO A 98 11.57 2.18 4.86
N HIS A 99 11.92 1.91 3.60
CA HIS A 99 11.37 2.53 2.39
C HIS A 99 10.33 1.66 1.65
N TRP A 100 9.56 0.83 2.35
CA TRP A 100 8.65 -0.14 1.72
C TRP A 100 7.60 0.49 0.78
N ILE A 101 7.14 1.71 1.06
CA ILE A 101 6.21 2.43 0.19
C ILE A 101 6.87 2.78 -1.16
N LEU A 102 8.17 3.11 -1.17
CA LEU A 102 8.91 3.31 -2.43
C LEU A 102 8.93 2.01 -3.24
N SER A 103 9.12 0.87 -2.57
CA SER A 103 9.09 -0.44 -3.23
C SER A 103 7.72 -0.74 -3.86
N ILE A 104 6.63 -0.33 -3.22
CA ILE A 104 5.29 -0.41 -3.81
C ILE A 104 5.15 0.57 -4.98
N GLY A 105 5.65 1.79 -4.86
CA GLY A 105 5.64 2.76 -5.96
C GLY A 105 6.30 2.22 -7.24
N GLU A 106 7.39 1.47 -7.10
CA GLU A 106 8.07 0.81 -8.22
C GLU A 106 7.29 -0.40 -8.77
N CYS A 107 6.76 -1.25 -7.90
CA CYS A 107 6.14 -2.51 -8.33
C CYS A 107 4.65 -2.38 -8.71
N GLN A 108 3.93 -1.47 -8.07
CA GLN A 108 2.48 -1.26 -8.17
C GLN A 108 2.17 0.25 -8.17
N PRO A 109 2.62 1.00 -9.19
CA PRO A 109 2.48 2.46 -9.26
C PRO A 109 1.04 2.96 -9.15
N HIS A 110 0.05 2.18 -9.59
CA HIS A 110 -1.38 2.53 -9.49
C HIS A 110 -1.90 2.60 -8.06
N LEU A 111 -1.24 1.93 -7.11
CA LEU A 111 -1.61 1.99 -5.69
C LEU A 111 -1.07 3.24 -5.01
N LEU A 112 -0.13 3.96 -5.64
CA LEU A 112 0.54 5.10 -5.02
C LEU A 112 -0.42 6.25 -4.74
N GLU A 113 -1.36 6.54 -5.65
CA GLU A 113 -2.38 7.58 -5.41
C GLU A 113 -3.20 7.25 -4.16
N PHE A 114 -3.64 6.00 -4.00
CA PHE A 114 -4.38 5.57 -2.81
C PHE A 114 -3.55 5.71 -1.53
N ILE A 115 -2.30 5.24 -1.54
CA ILE A 115 -1.40 5.35 -0.38
C ILE A 115 -1.17 6.82 -0.03
N MET A 116 -0.99 7.67 -1.04
CA MET A 116 -0.78 9.10 -0.85
C MET A 116 -2.06 9.85 -0.44
N GLU A 117 -3.27 9.34 -0.69
CA GLU A 117 -4.52 9.97 -0.20
C GLU A 117 -4.69 9.81 1.32
N ASP A 118 -4.27 8.68 1.89
CA ASP A 118 -4.36 8.40 3.33
C ASP A 118 -3.24 9.09 4.12
N GLU A 119 -3.63 9.84 5.14
CA GLU A 119 -2.71 10.65 5.94
C GLU A 119 -1.75 9.80 6.79
N ASP A 120 -2.19 8.64 7.29
CA ASP A 120 -1.35 7.78 8.13
C ASP A 120 -0.18 7.21 7.33
N TYR A 121 -0.44 6.77 6.10
CA TYR A 121 0.62 6.32 5.20
C TYR A 121 1.57 7.46 4.82
N ARG A 122 1.05 8.65 4.48
CA ARG A 122 1.90 9.82 4.19
C ARG A 122 2.76 10.23 5.38
N ASN A 123 2.20 10.19 6.59
CA ASN A 123 2.91 10.53 7.82
C ASN A 123 3.95 9.48 8.21
N SER A 124 3.81 8.24 7.74
CA SER A 124 4.81 7.18 7.95
C SER A 124 6.09 7.36 7.12
N LEU A 125 6.05 8.20 6.08
CA LEU A 125 7.19 8.59 5.26
C LEU A 125 7.98 9.72 5.92
N THR A 126 9.30 9.68 5.78
CA THR A 126 10.18 10.82 6.00
C THR A 126 9.97 11.88 4.91
N LYS A 127 10.46 13.10 5.16
CA LYS A 127 10.41 14.18 4.17
C LYS A 127 11.21 13.80 2.92
N VAL A 128 12.40 13.24 3.06
CA VAL A 128 13.23 12.79 1.92
C VAL A 128 12.51 11.76 1.05
N GLU A 129 11.84 10.77 1.67
CA GLU A 129 11.04 9.79 0.91
C GLU A 129 9.84 10.44 0.22
N THR A 130 9.20 11.40 0.89
CA THR A 130 8.06 12.14 0.32
C THR A 130 8.51 12.99 -0.88
N ASP A 131 9.65 13.69 -0.76
CA ASP A 131 10.25 14.47 -1.86
C ASP A 131 10.64 13.58 -3.03
N TYR A 132 11.22 12.40 -2.77
CA TYR A 132 11.54 11.43 -3.81
C TYR A 132 10.28 10.96 -4.54
N LEU A 133 9.20 10.66 -3.81
CA LEU A 133 7.95 10.24 -4.43
C LEU A 133 7.33 11.31 -5.32
N ILE A 134 7.30 12.56 -4.85
CA ILE A 134 6.79 13.68 -5.66
C ILE A 134 7.67 13.86 -6.91
N THR A 135 8.99 13.91 -6.75
CA THR A 135 9.90 14.13 -7.88
C THR A 135 9.75 13.08 -8.99
N ASN A 136 9.55 11.82 -8.62
CA ASN A 136 9.57 10.70 -9.56
C ASN A 136 8.18 10.24 -10.01
N TYR A 137 7.15 10.42 -9.18
CA TYR A 137 5.82 9.84 -9.40
C TYR A 137 4.67 10.84 -9.29
N GLU A 138 4.93 12.15 -9.20
CA GLU A 138 3.88 13.18 -9.16
C GLU A 138 2.84 13.02 -10.28
N LYS A 139 3.25 12.58 -11.48
CA LYS A 139 2.36 12.36 -12.62
C LYS A 139 1.29 11.29 -12.38
N LEU A 140 1.50 10.41 -11.39
CA LEU A 140 0.54 9.39 -10.98
C LEU A 140 -0.48 9.91 -9.95
N LEU A 141 -0.28 11.13 -9.45
CA LEU A 141 -1.16 11.74 -8.45
C LEU A 141 -2.09 12.75 -9.12
N SER A 142 -3.31 12.88 -8.60
CA SER A 142 -4.16 14.00 -8.99
C SER A 142 -3.51 15.35 -8.66
N PRO A 143 -3.72 16.41 -9.48
CA PRO A 143 -3.10 17.72 -9.24
C PRO A 143 -3.41 18.31 -7.85
N GLY A 144 -4.62 18.08 -7.34
CA GLY A 144 -5.01 18.52 -6.00
C GLY A 144 -4.28 17.78 -4.89
N LEU A 145 -4.02 16.49 -5.07
CA LEU A 145 -3.25 15.69 -4.11
C LEU A 145 -1.78 16.08 -4.13
N SER A 146 -1.18 16.27 -5.32
CA SER A 146 0.22 16.74 -5.42
C SER A 146 0.40 18.10 -4.73
N ALA A 147 -0.50 19.06 -4.99
CA ALA A 147 -0.44 20.38 -4.36
C ALA A 147 -0.51 20.28 -2.82
N LYS A 148 -1.40 19.44 -2.29
CA LYS A 148 -1.53 19.20 -0.85
C LYS A 148 -0.24 18.61 -0.25
N ILE A 149 0.34 17.60 -0.88
CA ILE A 149 1.57 16.97 -0.38
C ILE A 149 2.74 17.95 -0.42
N ASN A 150 2.84 18.75 -1.48
CA ASN A 150 3.85 19.80 -1.59
C ASN A 150 3.70 20.86 -0.47
N GLU A 151 2.48 21.24 -0.10
CA GLU A 151 2.24 22.12 1.05
C GLU A 151 2.66 21.45 2.37
N GLU A 152 2.24 20.20 2.61
CA GLU A 152 2.61 19.41 3.80
C GLU A 152 4.14 19.27 3.92
N LEU A 153 4.86 19.05 2.80
CA LEU A 153 6.32 18.92 2.72
C LEU A 153 7.06 20.15 3.22
N THR A 154 6.55 21.36 2.98
CA THR A 154 7.17 22.60 3.47
C THR A 154 7.14 22.71 4.99
N HIS A 155 6.20 22.01 5.64
CA HIS A 155 6.01 22.02 7.08
C HIS A 155 6.55 20.74 7.77
N LYS A 156 6.88 19.71 6.98
CA LYS A 156 7.40 18.44 7.48
C LYS A 156 8.84 18.62 7.98
N LYS A 157 9.08 18.30 9.25
CA LYS A 157 10.43 18.29 9.82
C LYS A 157 11.15 17.01 9.42
N ASP A 158 12.41 17.14 9.04
CA ASP A 158 13.30 15.99 8.92
C ASP A 158 13.51 15.39 10.30
N PHE A 159 12.99 14.18 10.53
CA PHE A 159 13.50 13.36 11.61
C PHE A 159 14.91 12.92 11.18
N HIS A 160 15.92 13.59 11.72
CA HIS A 160 17.30 13.13 11.62
C HIS A 160 17.33 11.70 12.16
N PHE A 161 17.66 10.74 11.29
CA PHE A 161 18.24 9.49 11.74
C PHE A 161 19.51 9.89 12.49
N GLU A 162 19.56 9.67 13.80
CA GLU A 162 20.84 9.51 14.47
C GLU A 162 21.58 8.42 13.69
N GLU A 163 22.72 8.79 13.11
CA GLU A 163 23.68 7.85 12.58
C GLU A 163 23.94 6.84 13.69
N VAL A 164 23.41 5.64 13.55
CA VAL A 164 23.95 4.48 14.26
C VAL A 164 25.33 4.33 13.66
N LEU A 165 26.32 4.91 14.35
CA LEU A 165 27.73 4.61 14.15
C LEU A 165 27.84 3.09 14.11
N PHE A 166 28.13 2.57 12.91
CA PHE A 166 28.66 1.22 12.81
C PHE A 166 29.99 1.28 13.54
N ASP A 167 30.03 0.73 14.75
CA ASP A 167 31.29 0.32 15.37
C ASP A 167 31.87 -0.77 14.44
N GLU A 168 32.61 -0.33 13.42
CA GLU A 168 33.58 -1.14 12.72
C GLU A 168 34.72 -1.40 13.71
N ASP A 169 34.57 -2.37 14.61
CA ASP A 169 35.71 -2.95 15.34
C ASP A 169 35.36 -4.33 15.93
N GLU A 170 35.75 -5.35 15.17
CA GLU A 170 36.41 -6.60 15.58
C GLU A 170 35.94 -7.77 14.69
N GLU A 171 36.47 -7.81 13.46
CA GLU A 171 36.77 -9.11 12.84
C GLU A 171 37.77 -9.83 13.76
N LYS A 172 37.27 -10.70 14.64
CA LYS A 172 38.11 -11.73 15.27
C LYS A 172 38.38 -12.80 14.23
N GLU A 173 39.55 -12.71 13.62
CA GLU A 173 40.20 -13.80 12.89
C GLU A 173 40.02 -15.11 13.65
N ILE A 174 39.19 -16.01 13.11
CA ILE A 174 39.16 -17.40 13.53
C ILE A 174 40.35 -18.07 12.85
N ASN A 175 41.49 -18.09 13.54
CA ASN A 175 42.63 -18.90 13.14
C ASN A 175 42.31 -20.39 13.45
N PRO A 176 42.13 -21.30 12.47
CA PRO A 176 41.77 -22.68 12.76
C PRO A 176 42.98 -23.60 13.00
N PHE A 177 44.20 -23.06 13.06
CA PHE A 177 45.39 -23.85 13.34
C PHE A 177 46.16 -23.27 14.54
N GLY A 178 45.89 -23.83 15.72
CA GLY A 178 46.73 -23.62 16.90
C GLY A 178 48.14 -24.18 16.70
N PRO A 179 49.13 -23.71 17.49
CA PRO A 179 50.50 -24.21 17.38
C PRO A 179 50.58 -25.61 17.98
N LEU A 180 51.04 -26.57 17.19
CA LEU A 180 51.40 -27.91 17.66
C LEU A 180 52.72 -27.86 18.44
N PRO A 181 52.79 -28.41 19.67
CA PRO A 181 54.03 -28.89 20.26
C PRO A 181 54.46 -30.26 19.70
#